data_AF-A0A0D6LY84-F1
#
_entry.id   AF-A0A0D6LY84-F1
#
_cell.length_a   1.000
_cell.length_b   1.000
_cell.length_c   1.000
_cell.angle_alpha   90.00
_cell.angle_beta   90.00
_cell.angle_gamma   90.00
#
_symmetry.space_group_name_H-M   'P 1'
#
loop_
_entity.id
_entity.type
_entity.pdbx_description
1 polymer ?
#
loop_
_entity_poly.entity_id
_entity_poly.type
_entity_poly.pdbx_seq_one_letter_code
_entity_poly.pdbx_strand_id
1 'polypeptide(L)'
;MPYPGIKVATNPAFSGSLSDIEPEFQQQLRIMIPRILDSSNLAMKEINGHKVTCRELVEYFKSYMKIFQGQDLPEPKSMLMATAEANNLAAVSSARALYQREMEEICGGDTPYMSTNELLEQHQICKNDAIREFRNARKMGGVEYSVQFLEKLEEEIEESYESYLKMNNSKNLFKSMRTPAVLVSLMIIDYICQEFCQMIGLDFFAGLFSSVLVIVVGALTVWAYARYSGTLREASGWVDDAVSFLWTNFISPNAGQLELNGINV
;
A
#
# COMPACT_ATOMS: atom_id res chain seq x y z
N MET A 1 45.68 -1.42 -31.64
CA MET A 1 47.11 -1.24 -31.30
C MET A 1 47.83 -2.53 -31.68
N PRO A 2 48.97 -2.48 -32.40
CA PRO A 2 49.73 -3.67 -32.80
C PRO A 2 50.22 -4.50 -31.60
N TYR A 3 50.80 -5.67 -31.86
CA TYR A 3 51.48 -6.45 -30.84
C TYR A 3 52.84 -5.81 -30.48
N PRO A 4 53.21 -5.69 -29.18
CA PRO A 4 54.44 -4.99 -28.77
C PRO A 4 55.75 -5.78 -28.95
N GLY A 5 55.66 -7.07 -29.29
CA GLY A 5 56.81 -7.95 -29.47
C GLY A 5 56.93 -9.02 -28.38
N ILE A 6 57.58 -10.14 -28.72
CA ILE A 6 57.69 -11.29 -27.83
C ILE A 6 58.49 -10.97 -26.56
N LYS A 7 59.55 -10.17 -26.68
CA LYS A 7 60.36 -9.71 -25.55
C LYS A 7 59.53 -8.96 -24.51
N VAL A 8 58.61 -8.10 -24.95
CA VAL A 8 57.71 -7.37 -24.06
C VAL A 8 56.69 -8.32 -23.41
N ALA A 9 56.17 -9.29 -24.17
CA ALA A 9 55.11 -10.16 -23.69
C ALA A 9 55.58 -11.29 -22.76
N THR A 10 56.82 -11.77 -22.91
CA THR A 10 57.27 -13.00 -22.24
C THR A 10 58.48 -12.84 -21.34
N ASN A 11 59.25 -11.75 -21.45
CA ASN A 11 60.45 -11.57 -20.62
C ASN A 11 60.08 -10.96 -19.24
N PRO A 12 60.22 -11.69 -18.12
CA PRO A 12 59.93 -11.17 -16.80
C PRO A 12 60.88 -10.05 -16.35
N ALA A 13 62.05 -9.92 -16.99
CA ALA A 13 63.04 -8.89 -16.71
C ALA A 13 62.92 -7.67 -17.64
N PHE A 14 61.85 -7.56 -18.44
CA PHE A 14 61.64 -6.40 -19.31
C PHE A 14 61.52 -5.11 -18.49
N SER A 15 62.40 -4.15 -18.76
CA SER A 15 62.53 -2.90 -18.00
C SER A 15 61.85 -1.69 -18.65
N GLY A 16 61.11 -1.88 -19.75
CA GLY A 16 60.52 -0.78 -20.52
C GLY A 16 61.45 -0.17 -21.59
N SER A 17 62.59 -0.79 -21.90
CA SER A 17 63.53 -0.30 -22.92
C SER A 17 62.90 -0.25 -24.31
N LEU A 18 63.00 0.90 -24.99
CA LEU A 18 62.46 1.11 -26.35
C LEU A 18 63.14 0.22 -27.41
N SER A 19 64.38 -0.19 -27.19
CA SER A 19 65.11 -1.08 -28.12
C SER A 19 64.50 -2.48 -28.23
N ASP A 20 63.72 -2.88 -27.23
CA ASP A 20 63.15 -4.23 -27.13
C ASP A 20 61.66 -4.28 -27.53
N ILE A 21 61.09 -3.16 -27.97
CA ILE A 21 59.69 -3.02 -28.41
C ILE A 21 59.63 -3.01 -29.93
N GLU A 22 58.65 -3.70 -30.51
CA GLU A 22 58.46 -3.72 -31.97
C GLU A 22 58.26 -2.31 -32.57
N PRO A 23 58.97 -1.96 -33.67
CA PRO A 23 58.91 -0.62 -34.24
C PRO A 23 57.51 -0.17 -34.65
N GLU A 24 56.68 -1.08 -35.17
CA GLU A 24 55.31 -0.78 -35.57
C GLU A 24 54.43 -0.41 -34.36
N PHE A 25 54.61 -1.10 -33.23
CA PHE A 25 53.96 -0.74 -31.97
C PHE A 25 54.37 0.65 -31.54
N GLN A 26 55.67 0.96 -31.58
CA GLN A 26 56.19 2.28 -31.21
C GLN A 26 55.60 3.40 -32.10
N GLN A 27 55.52 3.17 -33.41
CA GLN A 27 54.93 4.14 -34.35
C GLN A 27 53.46 4.40 -34.03
N GLN A 28 52.67 3.35 -33.79
CA GLN A 28 51.26 3.52 -33.44
C GLN A 28 51.07 4.13 -32.05
N LEU A 29 51.96 3.85 -31.10
CA LEU A 29 51.95 4.49 -29.79
C LEU A 29 52.22 5.99 -29.89
N ARG A 30 53.17 6.41 -30.73
CA ARG A 30 53.46 7.83 -31.02
C ARG A 30 52.26 8.56 -31.64
N ILE A 31 51.33 7.84 -32.28
CA ILE A 31 50.09 8.41 -32.82
C ILE A 31 48.98 8.38 -31.76
N MET A 32 48.83 7.27 -31.02
CA MET A 32 47.75 7.08 -30.05
C MET A 32 47.87 8.01 -28.85
N ILE A 33 49.08 8.20 -28.31
CA ILE A 33 49.26 8.99 -27.09
C ILE A 33 48.83 10.45 -27.29
N PRO A 34 49.25 11.18 -28.35
CA PRO A 34 48.71 12.50 -28.64
C PRO A 34 47.19 12.50 -28.88
N ARG A 35 46.65 11.49 -29.57
CA ARG A 35 45.20 11.42 -29.77
C ARG A 35 44.40 11.38 -28.47
N ILE A 36 44.96 10.84 -27.39
CA ILE A 36 44.28 10.74 -26.09
C ILE A 36 44.64 11.92 -25.17
N LEU A 37 45.90 12.37 -25.19
CA LEU A 37 46.44 13.31 -24.20
C LEU A 37 46.75 14.71 -24.73
N ASP A 38 46.61 14.96 -26.03
CA ASP A 38 46.76 16.31 -26.57
C ASP A 38 45.70 17.24 -25.97
N SER A 39 46.11 18.47 -25.68
CA SER A 39 45.32 19.53 -25.08
C SER A 39 43.96 19.77 -25.76
N SER A 40 43.88 19.58 -27.08
CA SER A 40 42.63 19.72 -27.84
C SER A 40 41.64 18.57 -27.63
N ASN A 41 42.13 17.41 -27.14
CA ASN A 41 41.37 16.17 -27.01
C ASN A 41 41.01 15.84 -25.55
N LEU A 42 41.55 16.58 -24.58
CA LEU A 42 41.28 16.36 -23.16
C LEU A 42 39.82 16.70 -22.84
N ALA A 43 39.04 15.68 -22.48
CA ALA A 43 37.69 15.84 -21.99
C ALA A 43 37.70 16.11 -20.48
N MET A 44 37.04 17.20 -20.06
CA MET A 44 36.83 17.47 -18.65
C MET A 44 35.90 16.40 -18.05
N LYS A 45 36.21 15.92 -16.85
CA LYS A 45 35.38 14.91 -16.19
C LYS A 45 34.01 15.52 -15.87
N GLU A 46 32.96 14.83 -16.31
CA GLU A 46 31.58 15.20 -16.01
C GLU A 46 30.88 14.10 -15.21
N ILE A 47 30.06 14.51 -14.25
CA ILE A 47 29.16 13.66 -13.46
C ILE A 47 27.79 14.33 -13.48
N ASN A 48 26.76 13.62 -13.96
CA ASN A 48 25.40 14.16 -14.15
C ASN A 48 25.35 15.45 -15.00
N GLY A 49 26.20 15.55 -16.03
CA GLY A 49 26.28 16.73 -16.90
C GLY A 49 26.99 17.94 -16.27
N HIS A 50 27.51 17.81 -15.04
CA HIS A 50 28.30 18.85 -14.39
C HIS A 50 29.80 18.57 -14.51
N LYS A 51 30.56 19.57 -14.94
CA LYS A 51 32.03 19.55 -14.98
C LYS A 51 32.59 19.54 -13.56
N VAL A 52 33.47 18.57 -13.29
CA VAL A 52 33.99 18.28 -11.95
C VAL A 52 35.39 18.86 -11.77
N THR A 53 35.60 19.60 -10.70
CA THR A 53 36.91 20.10 -10.29
C THR A 53 37.74 19.02 -9.58
N CYS A 54 39.07 19.22 -9.48
CA CYS A 54 39.94 18.28 -8.76
C CYS A 54 39.52 18.06 -7.30
N ARG A 55 39.02 19.12 -6.63
CA ARG A 55 38.55 19.03 -5.24
C ARG A 55 37.30 18.19 -5.12
N GLU A 56 36.31 18.42 -5.99
CA GLU A 56 35.07 17.64 -6.01
C GLU A 56 35.34 16.18 -6.39
N LEU A 57 36.25 15.92 -7.32
CA LEU A 57 36.62 14.56 -7.72
C LEU A 57 37.12 13.73 -6.52
N VAL A 58 37.90 14.32 -5.62
CA VAL A 58 38.36 13.67 -4.39
C VAL A 58 37.19 13.33 -3.45
N GLU A 59 36.21 14.23 -3.31
CA GLU A 59 35.02 13.98 -2.50
C GLU A 59 34.12 12.90 -3.11
N TYR A 60 33.97 12.86 -4.43
CA TYR A 60 33.31 11.77 -5.14
C TYR A 60 34.03 10.43 -4.89
N PHE A 61 35.36 10.40 -4.98
CA PHE A 61 36.15 9.19 -4.68
C PHE A 61 35.91 8.68 -3.26
N LYS A 62 35.98 9.54 -2.25
CA LYS A 62 35.70 9.17 -0.85
C LYS A 62 34.28 8.62 -0.68
N SER A 63 33.31 9.27 -1.32
CA SER A 63 31.90 8.89 -1.26
C SER A 63 31.66 7.52 -1.91
N TYR A 64 32.23 7.27 -3.09
CA TYR A 64 32.16 5.96 -3.75
C TYR A 64 32.85 4.87 -2.92
N MET A 65 34.02 5.13 -2.35
CA MET A 65 34.71 4.14 -1.50
C MET A 65 33.90 3.78 -0.25
N LYS A 66 33.17 4.72 0.36
CA LYS A 66 32.25 4.42 1.47
C LYS A 66 31.10 3.51 1.05
N ILE A 67 30.54 3.72 -0.14
CA ILE A 67 29.51 2.84 -0.70
C ILE A 67 30.06 1.41 -0.88
N PHE A 68 31.28 1.28 -1.40
CA PHE A 68 31.95 -0.01 -1.57
C PHE A 68 32.44 -0.66 -0.27
N GLN A 69 32.38 0.03 0.87
CA GLN A 69 32.71 -0.50 2.20
C GLN A 69 31.49 -1.10 2.93
N GLY A 70 30.28 -0.86 2.44
CA GLY A 70 29.05 -1.48 2.98
C GLY A 70 28.95 -2.97 2.65
N GLN A 71 28.11 -3.71 3.40
CA GLN A 71 27.85 -5.14 3.12
C GLN A 71 26.95 -5.35 1.89
N ASP A 72 26.29 -4.30 1.42
CA ASP A 72 25.42 -4.32 0.24
C ASP A 72 26.12 -3.66 -0.96
N LEU A 73 27.07 -4.37 -1.58
CA LEU A 73 27.36 -4.08 -2.99
C LEU A 73 26.21 -4.70 -3.80
N PRO A 74 25.58 -3.98 -4.74
CA PRO A 74 24.86 -4.67 -5.79
C PRO A 74 25.88 -5.57 -6.50
N GLU A 75 25.69 -6.89 -6.40
CA GLU A 75 26.52 -7.83 -7.12
C GLU A 75 26.58 -7.39 -8.59
N PRO A 76 27.73 -7.53 -9.28
CA PRO A 76 27.81 -7.34 -10.72
C PRO A 76 27.03 -8.46 -11.43
N LYS A 77 25.71 -8.50 -11.23
CA LYS A 77 24.77 -9.21 -12.09
C LYS A 77 24.89 -8.54 -13.45
N SER A 78 24.92 -9.37 -14.50
CA SER A 78 24.90 -8.91 -15.89
C SER A 78 23.86 -7.80 -16.03
N MET A 79 24.21 -6.67 -16.67
CA MET A 79 23.31 -5.52 -16.89
C MET A 79 21.91 -5.93 -17.40
N LEU A 80 21.82 -7.04 -18.14
CA LEU A 80 20.58 -7.66 -18.60
C LEU A 80 19.70 -8.21 -17.47
N MET A 81 20.28 -8.86 -16.45
CA MET A 81 19.53 -9.36 -15.29
C MET A 81 19.04 -8.21 -14.40
N ALA A 82 19.86 -7.19 -14.17
CA ALA A 82 19.42 -6.00 -13.41
C ALA A 82 18.28 -5.27 -14.12
N THR A 83 18.35 -5.17 -15.46
CA THR A 83 17.29 -4.57 -16.28
C THR A 83 16.03 -5.45 -16.30
N ALA A 84 16.19 -6.79 -16.35
CA ALA A 84 15.07 -7.72 -16.25
C ALA A 84 14.38 -7.65 -14.89
N GLU A 85 15.14 -7.64 -13.79
CA GLU A 85 14.64 -7.51 -12.43
C GLU A 85 13.89 -6.17 -12.25
N ALA A 86 14.48 -5.04 -12.68
CA ALA A 86 13.82 -3.74 -12.61
C ALA A 86 12.52 -3.67 -13.43
N ASN A 87 12.49 -4.23 -14.65
CA ASN A 87 11.29 -4.28 -15.47
C ASN A 87 10.18 -5.13 -14.84
N ASN A 88 10.54 -6.29 -14.25
CA ASN A 88 9.58 -7.15 -13.58
C ASN A 88 9.03 -6.48 -12.30
N LEU A 89 9.88 -5.85 -11.49
CA LEU A 89 9.45 -5.11 -10.30
C LEU A 89 8.54 -3.92 -10.65
N ALA A 90 8.84 -3.19 -11.73
CA ALA A 90 7.97 -2.13 -12.23
C ALA A 90 6.60 -2.67 -12.66
N ALA A 91 6.57 -3.83 -13.33
CA ALA A 91 5.32 -4.50 -13.71
C ALA A 91 4.51 -4.95 -12.48
N VAL A 92 5.17 -5.52 -11.45
CA VAL A 92 4.51 -5.88 -10.17
C VAL A 92 3.92 -4.64 -9.52
N SER A 93 4.69 -3.55 -9.42
CA SER A 93 4.23 -2.30 -8.80
C SER A 93 3.02 -1.70 -9.53
N SER A 94 3.03 -1.71 -10.87
CA SER A 94 1.92 -1.22 -11.70
C SER A 94 0.66 -2.07 -11.52
N ALA A 95 0.78 -3.40 -11.57
CA ALA A 95 -0.33 -4.32 -11.36
C ALA A 95 -0.93 -4.22 -9.96
N ARG A 96 -0.08 -4.09 -8.93
CA ARG A 96 -0.51 -3.86 -7.54
C ARG A 96 -1.25 -2.54 -7.38
N ALA A 97 -0.74 -1.47 -7.99
CA ALA A 97 -1.39 -0.16 -7.95
C ALA A 97 -2.77 -0.20 -8.62
N LEU A 98 -2.91 -0.96 -9.72
CA LEU A 98 -4.19 -1.20 -10.37
C LEU A 98 -5.19 -1.89 -9.41
N TYR A 99 -4.78 -3.01 -8.81
CA TYR A 99 -5.60 -3.72 -7.82
C TYR A 99 -6.04 -2.82 -6.65
N GLN A 100 -5.09 -2.07 -6.08
CA GLN A 100 -5.37 -1.19 -4.94
C GLN A 100 -6.36 -0.09 -5.33
N ARG A 101 -6.20 0.52 -6.51
CA ARG A 101 -7.11 1.56 -7.00
C ARG A 101 -8.54 1.02 -7.17
N GLU A 102 -8.69 -0.12 -7.84
CA GLU A 102 -10.02 -0.72 -8.08
C GLU A 102 -10.69 -1.17 -6.78
N MET A 103 -9.94 -1.79 -5.87
CA MET A 103 -10.46 -2.17 -4.56
C MET A 103 -10.84 -0.96 -3.70
N GLU A 104 -10.07 0.13 -3.75
CA GLU A 104 -10.39 1.37 -3.01
C GLU A 104 -11.66 2.04 -3.58
N GLU A 105 -11.86 2.03 -4.91
CA GLU A 105 -13.09 2.54 -5.53
C GLU A 105 -14.34 1.74 -5.11
N ILE A 106 -14.19 0.44 -4.83
CA ILE A 106 -15.30 -0.45 -4.47
C ILE A 106 -15.56 -0.46 -2.96
N CYS A 107 -14.51 -0.62 -2.15
CA CYS A 107 -14.61 -0.88 -0.70
C CYS A 107 -13.81 0.10 0.18
N GLY A 108 -13.27 1.17 -0.40
CA GLY A 108 -12.49 2.21 0.28
C GLY A 108 -13.27 3.01 1.33
N GLY A 109 -12.60 3.89 2.07
CA GLY A 109 -13.16 4.52 3.30
C GLY A 109 -14.55 5.15 3.14
N ASP A 110 -14.82 5.80 2.00
CA ASP A 110 -16.04 6.55 1.72
C ASP A 110 -17.19 5.70 1.14
N THR A 111 -16.96 4.41 0.85
CA THR A 111 -17.98 3.52 0.28
C THR A 111 -18.77 2.78 1.37
N PRO A 112 -20.05 2.45 1.13
CA PRO A 112 -20.86 1.70 2.10
C PRO A 112 -20.32 0.27 2.32
N TYR A 113 -20.76 -0.36 3.41
CA TYR A 113 -20.47 -1.77 3.67
C TYR A 113 -20.98 -2.66 2.53
N MET A 114 -20.12 -3.60 2.11
CA MET A 114 -20.44 -4.65 1.13
C MET A 114 -20.49 -6.02 1.82
N SER A 115 -21.34 -6.94 1.37
CA SER A 115 -21.34 -8.29 1.94
C SER A 115 -20.03 -9.03 1.64
N THR A 116 -19.64 -9.99 2.49
CA THR A 116 -18.39 -10.74 2.30
C THR A 116 -18.35 -11.50 0.97
N ASN A 117 -19.49 -12.01 0.50
CA ASN A 117 -19.56 -12.73 -0.77
C ASN A 117 -19.39 -11.78 -1.97
N GLU A 118 -20.07 -10.63 -1.96
CA GLU A 118 -19.91 -9.62 -3.01
C GLU A 118 -18.48 -9.05 -3.02
N LEU A 119 -17.88 -8.82 -1.85
CA LEU A 119 -16.50 -8.35 -1.74
C LEU A 119 -15.51 -9.38 -2.31
N LEU A 120 -15.75 -10.68 -2.07
CA LEU A 120 -14.93 -11.76 -2.62
C LEU A 120 -15.04 -11.80 -4.15
N GLU A 121 -16.25 -11.65 -4.72
CA GLU A 121 -16.45 -11.59 -6.17
C GLU A 121 -15.69 -10.41 -6.79
N GLN A 122 -15.82 -9.22 -6.19
CA GLN A 122 -15.09 -8.03 -6.65
C GLN A 122 -13.57 -8.19 -6.53
N HIS A 123 -13.09 -8.79 -5.44
CA HIS A 123 -11.68 -9.12 -5.28
C HIS A 123 -11.17 -10.02 -6.40
N GLN A 124 -11.90 -11.08 -6.78
CA GLN A 124 -11.48 -11.98 -7.86
C GLN A 124 -11.40 -11.25 -9.21
N ILE A 125 -12.32 -10.32 -9.48
CA ILE A 125 -12.29 -9.51 -10.70
C ILE A 125 -11.04 -8.62 -10.71
N CYS A 126 -10.81 -7.85 -9.65
CA CYS A 126 -9.66 -6.94 -9.54
C CYS A 126 -8.33 -7.73 -9.59
N LYS A 127 -8.27 -8.90 -8.94
CA LYS A 127 -7.10 -9.79 -8.95
C LYS A 127 -6.79 -10.27 -10.37
N ASN A 128 -7.80 -10.72 -11.11
CA ASN A 128 -7.63 -11.16 -12.50
C ASN A 128 -7.17 -10.01 -13.41
N ASP A 129 -7.67 -8.80 -13.18
CA ASP A 129 -7.30 -7.62 -13.96
C ASP A 129 -5.86 -7.17 -13.67
N ALA A 130 -5.43 -7.21 -12.41
CA ALA A 130 -4.04 -6.98 -12.03
C ALA A 130 -3.08 -8.04 -12.59
N ILE A 131 -3.45 -9.32 -12.55
CA ILE A 131 -2.66 -10.39 -13.16
C ILE A 131 -2.57 -10.22 -14.68
N ARG A 132 -3.66 -9.80 -15.33
CA ARG A 132 -3.70 -9.50 -16.77
C ARG A 132 -2.76 -8.34 -17.11
N GLU A 133 -2.77 -7.28 -16.31
CA GLU A 133 -1.87 -6.13 -16.44
C GLU A 133 -0.40 -6.57 -16.32
N PHE A 134 -0.08 -7.35 -15.29
CA PHE A 134 1.27 -7.90 -15.12
C PHE A 134 1.69 -8.74 -16.32
N ARG A 135 0.83 -9.65 -16.82
CA ARG A 135 1.14 -10.53 -17.97
C ARG A 135 1.36 -9.72 -19.25
N ASN A 136 0.55 -8.70 -19.50
CA ASN A 136 0.61 -7.86 -20.70
C ASN A 136 1.80 -6.88 -20.72
N ALA A 137 2.37 -6.55 -19.57
CA ALA A 137 3.55 -5.69 -19.49
C ALA A 137 4.73 -6.26 -20.29
N ARG A 138 5.44 -5.40 -21.04
CA ARG A 138 6.67 -5.81 -21.75
C ARG A 138 7.79 -6.04 -20.74
N LYS A 139 8.18 -7.30 -20.55
CA LYS A 139 9.19 -7.73 -19.56
C LYS A 139 10.38 -8.39 -20.26
N MET A 140 11.58 -8.30 -19.66
CA MET A 140 12.80 -8.99 -20.10
C MET A 140 13.07 -10.21 -19.22
N GLY A 141 13.78 -11.21 -19.72
CA GLY A 141 14.17 -12.41 -18.96
C GLY A 141 13.34 -13.67 -19.22
N GLY A 142 12.30 -13.58 -20.07
CA GLY A 142 11.46 -14.73 -20.43
C GLY A 142 10.36 -15.04 -19.40
N VAL A 143 9.50 -16.00 -19.73
CA VAL A 143 8.32 -16.36 -18.91
C VAL A 143 8.78 -16.98 -17.59
N GLU A 144 9.76 -17.88 -17.62
CA GLU A 144 10.29 -18.60 -16.45
C GLU A 144 10.82 -17.65 -15.37
N TYR A 145 11.56 -16.60 -15.76
CA TYR A 145 12.07 -15.60 -14.81
C TYR A 145 10.96 -14.69 -14.25
N SER A 146 9.84 -14.54 -14.97
CA SER A 146 8.71 -13.71 -14.55
C SER A 146 7.77 -14.43 -13.57
N VAL A 147 7.82 -15.77 -13.48
CA VAL A 147 6.91 -16.57 -12.63
C VAL A 147 7.06 -16.20 -11.16
N GLN A 148 8.29 -16.12 -10.64
CA GLN A 148 8.54 -15.75 -9.24
C GLN A 148 7.98 -14.37 -8.86
N PHE A 149 7.94 -13.43 -9.82
CA PHE A 149 7.37 -12.09 -9.60
C PHE A 149 5.84 -12.12 -9.66
N LEU A 150 5.26 -13.02 -10.46
CA LEU A 150 3.82 -13.25 -10.49
C LEU A 150 3.34 -13.88 -9.18
N GLU A 151 4.03 -14.91 -8.67
CA GLU A 151 3.72 -15.53 -7.38
C GLU A 151 3.77 -14.50 -6.24
N LYS A 152 4.82 -13.67 -6.24
CA LYS A 152 4.95 -12.56 -5.29
C LYS A 152 3.80 -11.54 -5.40
N LEU A 153 3.38 -11.19 -6.62
CA LEU A 153 2.25 -10.29 -6.83
C LEU A 153 0.94 -10.90 -6.28
N GLU A 154 0.71 -12.20 -6.51
CA GLU A 154 -0.48 -12.90 -6.01
C GLU A 154 -0.52 -12.93 -4.48
N GLU A 155 0.63 -13.15 -3.83
CA GLU A 155 0.77 -13.10 -2.36
C GLU A 155 0.48 -11.68 -1.82
N GLU A 156 1.08 -10.64 -2.39
CA GLU A 156 0.85 -9.24 -1.98
C GLU A 156 -0.62 -8.79 -2.18
N ILE A 157 -1.29 -9.30 -3.23
CA ILE A 157 -2.72 -9.06 -3.47
C ILE A 157 -3.58 -9.71 -2.38
N GLU A 158 -3.24 -10.93 -1.97
CA GLU A 158 -3.96 -11.66 -0.92
C GLU A 158 -3.81 -10.98 0.44
N GLU A 159 -2.60 -10.53 0.80
CA GLU A 159 -2.36 -9.73 2.01
C GLU A 159 -3.16 -8.41 2.00
N SER A 160 -3.21 -7.75 0.84
CA SER A 160 -4.00 -6.54 0.65
C SER A 160 -5.50 -6.82 0.79
N TYR A 161 -5.98 -7.97 0.28
CA TYR A 161 -7.37 -8.39 0.42
C TYR A 161 -7.78 -8.61 1.87
N GLU A 162 -6.93 -9.25 2.69
CA GLU A 162 -7.22 -9.39 4.12
C GLU A 162 -7.40 -8.03 4.82
N SER A 163 -6.62 -7.03 4.42
CA SER A 163 -6.71 -5.67 4.94
C SER A 163 -8.02 -5.01 4.54
N TYR A 164 -8.43 -5.13 3.27
CA TYR A 164 -9.73 -4.65 2.78
C TYR A 164 -10.90 -5.34 3.46
N LEU A 165 -10.81 -6.66 3.70
CA LEU A 165 -11.83 -7.42 4.41
C LEU A 165 -12.02 -6.91 5.85
N LYS A 166 -10.92 -6.69 6.58
CA LYS A 166 -10.96 -6.12 7.94
C LYS A 166 -11.56 -4.70 7.93
N MET A 167 -11.15 -3.87 6.98
CA MET A 167 -11.68 -2.51 6.82
C MET A 167 -13.18 -2.51 6.55
N ASN A 168 -13.65 -3.32 5.58
CA ASN A 168 -15.06 -3.44 5.25
C ASN A 168 -15.89 -3.95 6.43
N ASN A 169 -15.39 -4.96 7.16
CA ASN A 169 -16.06 -5.45 8.37
C ASN A 169 -16.15 -4.39 9.47
N SER A 170 -15.17 -3.49 9.57
CA SER A 170 -15.22 -2.40 10.56
C SER A 170 -16.35 -1.40 10.28
N LYS A 171 -16.70 -1.15 9.01
CA LYS A 171 -17.86 -0.31 8.63
C LYS A 171 -19.18 -0.87 9.16
N ASN A 172 -19.32 -2.20 9.20
CA ASN A 172 -20.48 -2.87 9.81
C ASN A 172 -20.54 -2.63 11.33
N LEU A 173 -19.38 -2.62 12.01
CA LEU A 173 -19.31 -2.36 13.46
C LEU A 173 -19.70 -0.92 13.79
N PHE A 174 -19.29 0.08 13.00
CA PHE A 174 -19.70 1.47 13.22
C PHE A 174 -21.20 1.70 13.02
N LYS A 175 -21.82 1.03 12.04
CA LYS A 175 -23.29 1.04 11.91
C LYS A 175 -23.97 0.34 13.09
N SER A 176 -23.35 -0.72 13.62
CA SER A 176 -23.80 -1.48 14.78
C SER A 176 -23.70 -0.71 16.11
N MET A 177 -22.99 0.41 16.19
CA MET A 177 -22.90 1.25 17.41
C MET A 177 -24.10 2.17 17.62
N ARG A 178 -24.96 2.33 16.60
CA ARG A 178 -26.19 3.11 16.71
C ARG A 178 -27.13 2.52 17.75
N THR A 179 -27.37 1.22 17.72
CA THR A 179 -28.35 0.55 18.59
C THR A 179 -28.00 0.68 20.08
N PRO A 180 -26.75 0.40 20.51
CA PRO A 180 -26.34 0.65 21.88
C PRO A 180 -26.46 2.11 22.30
N ALA A 181 -26.06 3.06 21.44
CA ALA A 181 -26.09 4.48 21.77
C ALA A 181 -27.52 4.97 22.02
N VAL A 182 -28.50 4.56 21.22
CA VAL A 182 -29.91 4.93 21.40
C VAL A 182 -30.51 4.27 22.64
N LEU A 183 -30.24 2.97 22.87
CA LEU A 183 -30.74 2.26 24.06
C LEU A 183 -30.17 2.85 25.35
N VAL A 184 -28.87 3.15 25.41
CA VAL A 184 -28.24 3.79 26.57
C VAL A 184 -28.78 5.20 26.79
N SER A 185 -28.98 5.99 25.73
CA SER A 185 -29.59 7.32 25.84
C SER A 185 -31.02 7.25 26.38
N LEU A 186 -31.81 6.28 25.91
CA LEU A 186 -33.17 6.03 26.39
C LEU A 186 -33.17 5.63 27.88
N MET A 187 -32.23 4.78 28.31
CA MET A 187 -32.08 4.39 29.72
C MET A 187 -31.79 5.60 30.62
N ILE A 188 -30.95 6.53 30.18
CA ILE A 188 -30.62 7.74 30.95
C ILE A 188 -31.85 8.63 31.10
N ILE A 189 -32.58 8.87 30.00
CA ILE A 189 -33.79 9.71 30.00
C ILE A 189 -34.88 9.08 30.88
N ASP A 190 -35.11 7.78 30.73
CA ASP A 190 -36.09 7.01 31.49
C ASP A 190 -35.80 7.07 33.00
N TYR A 191 -34.52 6.88 33.40
CA TYR A 191 -34.10 6.98 34.79
C TYR A 191 -34.32 8.39 35.38
N ILE A 192 -34.02 9.45 34.63
CA ILE A 192 -34.28 10.83 35.07
C ILE A 192 -35.79 11.07 35.27
N CYS A 193 -36.63 10.60 34.33
CA CYS A 193 -38.08 10.70 34.44
C CYS A 193 -38.63 9.92 35.65
N GLN A 194 -38.10 8.72 35.91
CA GLN A 194 -38.46 7.91 37.07
C GLN A 194 -38.20 8.66 38.39
N GLU A 195 -36.98 9.18 38.58
CA GLU A 195 -36.59 9.91 39.79
C GLU A 195 -37.43 11.19 39.96
N PHE A 196 -37.76 11.87 38.87
CA PHE A 196 -38.64 13.04 38.89
C PHE A 196 -40.07 12.69 39.31
N CYS A 197 -40.65 11.61 38.78
CA CYS A 197 -41.98 11.14 39.19
C CYS A 197 -42.01 10.72 40.67
N GLN A 198 -40.95 10.07 41.14
CA GLN A 198 -40.81 9.69 42.55
C GLN A 198 -40.70 10.92 43.47
N MET A 199 -39.99 11.98 43.04
CA MET A 199 -39.90 13.24 43.77
C MET A 199 -41.28 13.93 43.94
N ILE A 200 -42.15 13.83 42.93
CA ILE A 200 -43.52 14.36 42.99
C ILE A 200 -44.45 13.50 43.86
N GLY A 201 -44.06 12.24 44.16
CA GLY A 201 -44.90 11.27 44.87
C GLY A 201 -45.86 10.49 43.95
N LEU A 202 -45.55 10.42 42.66
CA LEU A 202 -46.31 9.67 41.65
C LEU A 202 -45.79 8.22 41.53
N ASP A 203 -45.90 7.46 42.62
CA ASP A 203 -45.28 6.12 42.73
C ASP A 203 -45.73 5.13 41.65
N PHE A 204 -47.00 5.21 41.22
CA PHE A 204 -47.52 4.38 40.14
C PHE A 204 -46.78 4.65 38.81
N PHE A 205 -46.54 5.91 38.48
CA PHE A 205 -45.84 6.30 37.25
C PHE A 205 -44.34 5.98 37.34
N ALA A 206 -43.73 6.17 38.50
CA ALA A 206 -42.34 5.75 38.74
C ALA A 206 -42.17 4.23 38.56
N GLY A 207 -43.13 3.43 39.02
CA GLY A 207 -43.15 1.97 38.80
C GLY A 207 -43.26 1.58 37.33
N LEU A 208 -44.02 2.34 36.53
CA LEU A 208 -44.09 2.13 35.08
C LEU A 208 -42.74 2.38 34.40
N PHE A 209 -42.06 3.50 34.68
CA PHE A 209 -40.73 3.78 34.15
C PHE A 209 -39.72 2.71 34.56
N SER A 210 -39.74 2.26 35.82
CA SER A 210 -38.89 1.16 36.29
C SER A 210 -39.09 -0.14 35.50
N SER A 211 -40.33 -0.47 35.12
CA SER A 211 -40.61 -1.64 34.28
C SER A 211 -40.09 -1.49 32.85
N VAL A 212 -40.18 -0.28 32.29
CA VAL A 212 -39.64 0.06 30.96
C VAL A 212 -38.12 -0.06 30.96
N LEU A 213 -37.44 0.43 32.00
CA LEU A 213 -35.98 0.31 32.15
C LEU A 213 -35.52 -1.15 32.10
N VAL A 214 -36.20 -2.05 32.81
CA VAL A 214 -35.87 -3.49 32.82
C VAL A 214 -36.02 -4.11 31.42
N ILE A 215 -37.05 -3.70 30.66
CA ILE A 215 -37.24 -4.15 29.28
C ILE A 215 -36.10 -3.66 28.38
N VAL A 216 -35.68 -2.41 28.50
CA VAL A 216 -34.60 -1.82 27.69
C VAL A 216 -33.25 -2.47 28.01
N VAL A 217 -32.96 -2.73 29.29
CA VAL A 217 -31.77 -3.48 29.73
C VAL A 217 -31.79 -4.91 29.18
N GLY A 218 -32.96 -5.58 29.25
CA GLY A 218 -33.17 -6.88 28.63
C GLY A 218 -32.89 -6.88 27.12
N ALA A 219 -33.41 -5.89 26.40
CA ALA A 219 -33.15 -5.74 24.97
C ALA A 219 -31.67 -5.50 24.66
N LEU A 220 -30.98 -4.66 25.44
CA LEU A 220 -29.54 -4.40 25.26
C LEU A 220 -28.68 -5.63 25.54
N THR A 221 -29.01 -6.40 26.59
CA THR A 221 -28.30 -7.65 26.92
C THR A 221 -28.51 -8.74 25.88
N VAL A 222 -29.75 -8.91 25.38
CA VAL A 222 -30.06 -9.82 24.26
C VAL A 222 -29.33 -9.39 23.00
N TRP A 223 -29.30 -8.09 22.70
CA TRP A 223 -28.59 -7.54 21.55
C TRP A 223 -27.06 -7.76 21.64
N ALA A 224 -26.46 -7.47 22.80
CA ALA A 224 -25.03 -7.67 23.04
C ALA A 224 -24.65 -9.15 22.98
N TYR A 225 -25.49 -10.02 23.58
CA TYR A 225 -25.29 -11.47 23.54
C TYR A 225 -25.38 -12.01 22.11
N ALA A 226 -26.39 -11.61 21.33
CA ALA A 226 -26.55 -12.02 19.95
C ALA A 226 -25.35 -11.63 19.08
N ARG A 227 -24.72 -10.49 19.36
CA ARG A 227 -23.52 -10.03 18.64
C ARG A 227 -22.25 -10.79 19.04
N TYR A 228 -22.14 -11.18 20.31
CA TYR A 228 -21.01 -11.96 20.82
C TYR A 228 -21.09 -13.45 20.46
N SER A 229 -22.27 -14.07 20.57
CA SER A 229 -22.46 -15.51 20.36
C SER A 229 -22.81 -15.88 18.92
N GLY A 230 -23.37 -14.95 18.14
CA GLY A 230 -23.82 -15.19 16.77
C GLY A 230 -25.06 -16.08 16.62
N THR A 231 -25.63 -16.62 17.71
CA THR A 231 -26.70 -17.64 17.70
C THR A 231 -28.12 -17.10 17.83
N LEU A 232 -28.31 -15.77 17.92
CA LEU A 232 -29.63 -15.12 18.07
C LEU A 232 -29.80 -13.89 17.15
N ARG A 233 -29.43 -14.04 15.88
CA ARG A 233 -29.45 -12.93 14.90
C ARG A 233 -30.84 -12.35 14.63
N GLU A 234 -31.89 -13.18 14.72
CA GLU A 234 -33.28 -12.73 14.52
C GLU A 234 -33.74 -11.81 15.66
N ALA A 235 -33.41 -12.15 16.91
CA ALA A 235 -33.76 -11.35 18.08
C ALA A 235 -33.02 -9.99 18.09
N SER A 236 -31.75 -9.94 17.67
CA SER A 236 -31.04 -8.66 17.49
C SER A 236 -31.66 -7.81 16.38
N GLY A 237 -32.16 -8.43 15.30
CA GLY A 237 -32.83 -7.74 14.21
C GLY A 237 -34.09 -6.98 14.67
N TRP A 238 -34.94 -7.62 15.49
CA TRP A 238 -36.12 -6.96 16.05
C TRP A 238 -35.77 -5.77 16.95
N VAL A 239 -34.68 -5.87 17.71
CA VAL A 239 -34.18 -4.76 18.53
C VAL A 239 -33.69 -3.61 17.64
N ASP A 240 -32.94 -3.92 16.58
CA ASP A 240 -32.46 -2.92 15.62
C ASP A 240 -33.62 -2.22 14.88
N ASP A 241 -34.69 -2.94 14.53
CA ASP A 241 -35.89 -2.39 13.91
C ASP A 241 -36.65 -1.45 14.86
N ALA A 242 -36.84 -1.87 16.12
CA ALA A 242 -37.48 -1.05 17.15
C ALA A 242 -36.68 0.23 17.44
N VAL A 243 -35.35 0.13 17.51
CA VAL A 243 -34.48 1.29 17.68
C VAL A 243 -34.49 2.20 16.46
N SER A 244 -34.55 1.63 15.25
CA SER A 244 -34.67 2.42 14.02
C SER A 244 -35.99 3.19 13.99
N PHE A 245 -37.09 2.58 14.43
CA PHE A 245 -38.38 3.26 14.59
C PHE A 245 -38.32 4.39 15.63
N LEU A 246 -37.69 4.16 16.79
CA LEU A 246 -37.53 5.20 17.82
C LEU A 246 -36.67 6.36 17.31
N TRP A 247 -35.58 6.05 16.62
CA TRP A 247 -34.66 7.05 16.06
C TRP A 247 -35.36 7.95 15.05
N THR A 248 -36.12 7.38 14.11
CA THR A 248 -36.80 8.15 13.06
C THR A 248 -37.96 8.98 13.58
N ASN A 249 -38.71 8.48 14.56
CA ASN A 249 -39.90 9.19 15.06
C ASN A 249 -39.59 10.22 16.15
N PHE A 250 -38.66 9.94 17.05
CA PHE A 250 -38.45 10.76 18.25
C PHE A 250 -37.14 11.55 18.26
N ILE A 251 -36.05 10.99 17.71
CA ILE A 251 -34.72 11.61 17.81
C ILE A 251 -34.39 12.46 16.57
N SER A 252 -34.80 12.01 15.38
CA SER A 252 -34.59 12.72 14.12
C SER A 252 -35.86 12.82 13.27
N PRO A 253 -36.96 13.43 13.78
CA PRO A 253 -38.18 13.62 12.99
C PRO A 253 -37.98 14.53 11.76
N ASN A 254 -36.91 15.35 11.73
CA ASN A 254 -36.69 16.38 10.71
C ASN A 254 -35.62 16.09 9.65
N ALA A 255 -35.01 14.90 9.62
CA ALA A 255 -34.08 14.57 8.53
C ALA A 255 -34.77 14.52 7.15
N GLY A 256 -36.08 14.19 7.11
CA GLY A 256 -36.88 14.22 5.88
C GLY A 256 -37.41 15.61 5.47
N GLN A 257 -37.29 16.64 6.33
CA GLN A 257 -37.73 18.01 6.00
C GLN A 257 -36.59 18.90 5.47
N LEU A 258 -35.33 18.54 5.69
CA LEU A 258 -34.18 19.28 5.16
C LEU A 258 -33.89 18.96 3.67
N GLU A 259 -34.21 17.76 3.19
CA GLU A 259 -34.08 17.44 1.76
C GLU A 259 -35.17 18.09 0.88
N LEU A 260 -36.37 18.35 1.42
CA LEU A 260 -37.45 19.00 0.67
C LEU A 260 -37.34 20.52 0.60
N ASN A 261 -36.62 21.15 1.54
CA ASN A 261 -36.37 22.60 1.52
C ASN A 261 -35.05 22.99 0.82
N GLY A 262 -34.22 22.00 0.43
CA GLY A 262 -32.99 22.22 -0.37
C GLY A 262 -33.19 22.17 -1.89
N ILE A 263 -34.42 21.95 -2.38
CA ILE A 263 -34.74 21.88 -3.83
C ILE A 263 -35.43 23.18 -4.32
N ASN A 264 -35.62 24.18 -3.44
CA ASN A 264 -36.17 25.50 -3.83
C ASN A 264 -35.26 26.66 -3.39
N VAL A 265 -33.99 26.64 -3.80
CA VAL A 265 -33.21 27.83 -4.20
C VAL A 265 -32.23 27.43 -5.30
#